data_AF-A0A397VTA2-F1
#
_entry.id   AF-A0A397VTA2-F1
#
_cell.length_a   1.000
_cell.length_b   1.000
_cell.length_c   1.000
_cell.angle_alpha   90.00
_cell.angle_beta   90.00
_cell.angle_gamma   90.00
#
_symmetry.space_group_name_H-M   'P 1'
#
loop_
_entity.id
_entity.type
_entity.pdbx_description
1 polymer ?
#
loop_
_entity_poly.entity_id
_entity_poly.type
_entity_poly.pdbx_seq_one_letter_code
_entity_poly.pdbx_strand_id
1 'polypeptide(L)'
;MKEIKLISHCFLKQVFFLIMSKTVTKREKDVKLTKGNLAFDSPVPKTMLQNISLESSKEFTHIRYTAITCDPDEFVRKKYSIRQKNYERDTEIMVVITMYNENDSLFIKTMSSVVKNVAYICSKKNSGIWGSEGWKKIVVLIVSDGRNKINKRTLNVLSAMGCYQDGIMQDRVRRKPITAHLF
;
A
#
# COMPACT_ATOMS: atom_id res chain seq x y z
N MET A 1 -17.82 -18.89 -3.14
CA MET A 1 -17.54 -18.05 -1.94
C MET A 1 -16.09 -18.07 -1.46
N LYS A 2 -15.34 -19.19 -1.58
CA LYS A 2 -13.93 -19.25 -1.16
C LYS A 2 -12.97 -18.44 -2.06
N GLU A 3 -13.20 -18.41 -3.38
CA GLU A 3 -12.36 -17.66 -4.33
C GLU A 3 -12.43 -16.13 -4.16
N ILE A 4 -13.59 -15.58 -3.78
CA ILE A 4 -13.75 -14.14 -3.55
C ILE A 4 -12.99 -13.68 -2.30
N LYS A 5 -12.88 -14.52 -1.26
CA LYS A 5 -12.09 -14.22 -0.05
C LYS A 5 -10.59 -14.20 -0.32
N LEU A 6 -10.10 -15.09 -1.19
CA LEU A 6 -8.69 -15.14 -1.56
C LEU A 6 -8.32 -13.94 -2.42
N ILE A 7 -9.16 -13.58 -3.40
CA ILE A 7 -8.97 -12.36 -4.21
C ILE A 7 -9.01 -11.12 -3.31
N SER A 8 -9.91 -11.04 -2.33
CA SER A 8 -9.92 -9.89 -1.41
C SER A 8 -8.63 -9.77 -0.61
N HIS A 9 -8.03 -10.86 -0.14
CA HIS A 9 -6.77 -10.78 0.61
C HIS A 9 -5.55 -10.53 -0.29
N CYS A 10 -5.48 -11.14 -1.48
CA CYS A 10 -4.36 -10.95 -2.40
C CYS A 10 -4.36 -9.54 -3.02
N PHE A 11 -5.54 -9.05 -3.40
CA PHE A 11 -5.70 -7.74 -4.02
C PHE A 11 -5.37 -6.58 -3.08
N LEU A 12 -5.74 -6.67 -1.80
CA LEU A 12 -5.47 -5.60 -0.83
C LEU A 12 -3.98 -5.31 -0.64
N LYS A 13 -3.09 -6.21 -1.07
CA LYS A 13 -1.63 -6.02 -1.03
C LYS A 13 -1.04 -5.39 -2.28
N GLN A 14 -1.87 -5.13 -3.29
CA GLN A 14 -1.55 -4.31 -4.47
C GLN A 14 -2.09 -2.88 -4.33
N VAL A 15 -2.60 -2.55 -3.13
CA VAL A 15 -2.99 -1.22 -2.71
C VAL A 15 -1.78 -0.54 -2.07
N PHE A 16 -1.29 0.52 -2.69
CA PHE A 16 -0.33 1.43 -2.07
C PHE A 16 -1.07 2.52 -1.32
N PHE A 17 -0.56 2.87 -0.14
CA PHE A 17 -1.06 4.00 0.61
C PHE A 17 0.03 5.06 0.74
N LEU A 18 -0.22 6.22 0.15
CA LEU A 18 0.67 7.37 0.15
C LEU A 18 0.09 8.46 1.05
N ILE A 19 0.80 8.81 2.11
CA ILE A 19 0.45 9.92 2.99
C ILE A 19 1.44 11.06 2.75
N MET A 20 0.93 12.23 2.37
CA MET A 20 1.75 13.43 2.26
C MET A 20 2.16 13.92 3.66
N SER A 21 3.43 14.28 3.81
CA SER A 21 3.95 14.79 5.08
C SER A 21 3.72 16.29 5.20
N LYS A 22 3.15 16.73 6.32
CA LYS A 22 3.01 18.14 6.72
C LYS A 22 3.55 18.30 8.15
N THR A 23 4.88 18.29 8.32
CA THR A 23 5.70 18.76 9.47
C THR A 23 5.34 18.21 10.90
N VAL A 24 6.15 18.41 11.94
CA VAL A 24 7.20 17.51 12.51
C VAL A 24 6.73 16.99 13.89
N THR A 25 7.04 15.74 14.27
CA THR A 25 7.04 15.24 15.67
C THR A 25 8.19 14.25 15.92
N LYS A 26 9.25 14.78 16.55
CA LYS A 26 10.56 14.18 16.86
C LYS A 26 10.55 12.69 17.24
N ARG A 27 10.93 11.82 16.30
CA ARG A 27 11.50 10.48 16.57
C ARG A 27 12.67 10.23 15.61
N GLU A 28 13.84 9.95 16.16
CA GLU A 28 15.03 9.55 15.41
C GLU A 28 15.34 8.09 15.79
N LYS A 29 15.47 7.23 14.78
CA LYS A 29 15.95 5.86 14.94
C LYS A 29 17.01 5.60 13.87
N ASP A 30 18.12 4.99 14.25
CA ASP A 30 19.12 4.51 13.30
C ASP A 30 18.60 3.24 12.62
N VAL A 31 18.47 3.30 11.29
CA VAL A 31 17.90 2.21 10.49
C VAL A 31 18.77 1.95 9.26
N LYS A 32 18.95 0.67 8.91
CA LYS A 32 19.62 0.25 7.68
C LYS A 32 18.88 0.75 6.45
N LEU A 33 19.64 1.18 5.46
CA LEU A 33 19.08 1.78 4.24
C LEU A 33 19.15 0.79 3.08
N THR A 34 18.10 0.78 2.27
CA THR A 34 17.97 -0.03 1.07
C THR A 34 18.24 0.86 -0.13
N LYS A 35 19.34 0.63 -0.85
CA LYS A 35 19.76 1.45 -2.01
C LYS A 35 19.87 2.95 -1.71
N GLY A 36 20.18 3.31 -0.45
CA GLY A 36 20.29 4.69 0.01
C GLY A 36 18.98 5.31 0.54
N ASN A 37 17.86 4.60 0.45
CA ASN A 37 16.54 5.02 0.93
C ASN A 37 16.15 4.24 2.19
N LEU A 38 15.37 4.88 3.08
CA LEU A 38 14.80 4.17 4.23
C LEU A 38 13.57 3.40 3.77
N ALA A 39 13.75 2.09 3.59
CA ALA A 39 12.68 1.16 3.26
C ALA A 39 12.89 -0.18 3.98
N PHE A 40 11.85 -0.69 4.62
CA PHE A 40 11.88 -1.97 5.32
C PHE A 40 10.52 -2.66 5.28
N ASP A 41 10.56 -3.97 5.47
CA ASP A 41 9.36 -4.81 5.59
C ASP A 41 9.03 -5.01 7.07
N SER A 42 7.79 -4.76 7.46
CA SER A 42 7.28 -4.99 8.81
C SER A 42 6.24 -6.12 8.79
N PRO A 43 6.29 -7.08 9.73
CA PRO A 43 5.30 -8.15 9.78
C PRO A 43 3.93 -7.57 10.15
N VAL A 44 2.88 -8.03 9.46
CA VAL A 44 1.52 -7.65 9.84
C VAL A 44 1.09 -8.40 11.11
N PRO A 45 0.17 -7.84 11.93
CA PRO A 45 -0.42 -8.53 13.08
C PRO A 45 -0.85 -9.96 12.78
N LYS A 46 -0.50 -10.90 13.68
CA LYS A 46 -0.84 -12.34 13.54
C LYS A 46 -2.33 -12.61 13.36
N THR A 47 -3.19 -11.73 13.89
CA THR A 47 -4.65 -11.80 13.71
C THR A 47 -5.06 -11.70 12.24
N MET A 48 -4.33 -10.96 11.41
CA MET A 48 -4.57 -10.87 9.96
C MET A 48 -4.03 -12.08 9.18
N LEU A 49 -3.15 -12.88 9.79
CA LEU A 49 -2.53 -14.05 9.16
C LEU A 49 -3.34 -15.33 9.33
N GLN A 50 -4.39 -15.33 10.17
CA GLN A 50 -5.14 -16.54 10.54
C GLN A 50 -5.76 -17.28 9.34
N ASN A 51 -6.08 -16.57 8.26
CA ASN A 51 -6.70 -17.13 7.06
C ASN A 51 -5.75 -17.22 5.86
N ILE A 52 -4.45 -16.96 6.06
CA ILE A 52 -3.43 -17.00 5.02
C ILE A 52 -2.60 -18.25 5.24
N SER A 53 -2.30 -19.01 4.18
CA SER A 53 -1.39 -20.15 4.30
C SER A 53 -0.03 -19.70 4.83
N LEU A 54 0.56 -20.44 5.76
CA LEU A 54 1.86 -20.08 6.36
C LEU A 54 3.02 -20.13 5.35
N GLU A 55 2.84 -20.81 4.22
CA GLU A 55 3.75 -20.85 3.06
C GLU A 55 3.62 -19.63 2.14
N SER A 56 2.75 -18.68 2.49
CA SER A 56 2.52 -17.48 1.69
C SER A 56 3.76 -16.57 1.66
N SER A 57 4.07 -16.07 0.45
CA SER A 57 5.17 -15.11 0.19
C SER A 57 5.18 -13.95 1.19
N LYS A 58 6.35 -13.30 1.37
CA LYS A 58 6.50 -12.02 2.11
C LYS A 58 5.47 -10.98 1.68
N GLU A 59 4.95 -11.10 0.47
CA GLU A 59 3.83 -10.32 -0.03
C GLU A 59 2.62 -10.33 0.92
N PHE A 60 2.26 -11.49 1.45
CA PHE A 60 1.03 -11.62 2.25
C PHE A 60 1.29 -11.41 3.75
N THR A 61 2.53 -11.59 4.18
CA THR A 61 2.92 -11.55 5.60
C THR A 61 3.52 -10.23 6.05
N HIS A 62 4.00 -9.39 5.12
CA HIS A 62 4.68 -8.14 5.45
C HIS A 62 4.11 -6.94 4.68
N ILE A 63 4.07 -5.80 5.37
CA ILE A 63 3.87 -4.47 4.78
C ILE A 63 5.23 -3.83 4.50
N ARG A 64 5.38 -3.10 3.40
CA ARG A 64 6.64 -2.42 3.06
C ARG A 64 6.48 -0.93 3.30
N TYR A 65 7.17 -0.39 4.29
CA TYR A 65 7.25 1.04 4.47
C TYR A 65 8.44 1.63 3.71
N THR A 66 8.22 2.75 3.02
CA THR A 66 9.25 3.54 2.35
C THR A 66 9.09 5.03 2.68
N ALA A 67 10.15 5.63 3.21
CA ALA A 67 10.21 7.06 3.47
C ALA A 67 10.73 7.83 2.26
N ILE A 68 9.89 8.69 1.70
CA ILE A 68 10.20 9.47 0.50
C ILE A 68 10.78 10.82 0.91
N THR A 69 11.92 11.19 0.33
CA THR A 69 12.66 12.44 0.66
C THR A 69 12.90 13.31 -0.57
N CYS A 70 12.21 13.02 -1.67
CA CYS A 70 12.34 13.71 -2.94
C CYS A 70 10.96 13.94 -3.57
N ASP A 71 10.95 14.72 -4.65
CA ASP A 71 9.78 14.91 -5.48
C ASP A 71 9.53 13.71 -6.40
N PRO A 72 8.30 13.53 -6.92
CA PRO A 72 7.93 12.38 -7.74
C PRO A 72 8.74 12.22 -9.03
N ASP A 73 9.18 13.31 -9.66
CA ASP A 73 10.02 13.30 -10.87
C ASP A 73 11.43 12.76 -10.61
N GLU A 74 11.91 12.83 -9.36
CA GLU A 74 13.23 12.32 -8.98
C GLU A 74 13.23 10.83 -8.61
N PHE A 75 12.07 10.16 -8.53
CA PHE A 75 11.94 8.81 -7.97
C PHE A 75 12.92 7.79 -8.57
N VAL A 76 13.00 7.77 -9.90
CA VAL A 76 13.86 6.85 -10.66
C VAL A 76 15.33 7.20 -10.41
N ARG A 77 15.69 8.49 -10.51
CA ARG A 77 17.06 8.98 -10.28
C ARG A 77 17.54 8.68 -8.86
N LYS A 78 16.66 8.81 -7.87
CA LYS A 78 16.93 8.51 -6.44
C LYS A 78 16.77 7.04 -6.08
N LYS A 79 16.55 6.15 -7.07
CA LYS A 79 16.49 4.69 -6.90
C LYS A 79 15.39 4.23 -5.93
N TYR A 80 14.29 4.97 -5.84
CA TYR A 80 13.08 4.48 -5.18
C TYR A 80 12.48 3.34 -6.02
N SER A 81 11.93 2.33 -5.34
CA SER A 81 11.29 1.18 -5.99
C SER A 81 9.98 0.87 -5.31
N ILE A 82 8.94 0.71 -6.12
CA ILE A 82 7.62 0.28 -5.65
C ILE A 82 7.51 -1.23 -5.68
N ARG A 83 6.56 -1.76 -4.91
CA ARG A 83 6.35 -3.20 -4.77
C ARG A 83 6.11 -3.92 -6.11
N GLN A 84 5.35 -3.30 -7.00
CA GLN A 84 5.07 -3.84 -8.34
C GLN A 84 6.35 -4.18 -9.11
N LYS A 85 7.30 -3.24 -9.13
CA LYS A 85 8.61 -3.43 -9.76
C LYS A 85 9.47 -4.47 -9.04
N ASN A 86 9.37 -4.56 -7.71
CA ASN A 86 10.12 -5.54 -6.93
C ASN A 86 9.66 -6.99 -7.16
N TYR A 87 8.43 -7.19 -7.64
CA TYR A 87 7.90 -8.50 -8.05
C TYR A 87 7.95 -8.70 -9.57
N GLU A 88 8.64 -7.81 -10.31
CA GLU A 88 8.79 -7.90 -11.77
C GLU A 88 7.44 -8.02 -12.50
N ARG A 89 6.43 -7.26 -12.02
CA ARG A 89 5.09 -7.24 -12.61
C ARG A 89 4.87 -5.99 -13.44
N ASP A 90 4.19 -6.14 -14.56
CA ASP A 90 3.70 -5.01 -15.35
C ASP A 90 2.39 -4.46 -14.79
N THR A 91 2.12 -3.18 -15.03
CA THR A 91 0.86 -2.52 -14.64
C THR A 91 0.08 -2.16 -15.88
N GLU A 92 -1.11 -2.73 -16.02
CA GLU A 92 -2.06 -2.41 -17.09
C GLU A 92 -3.06 -1.34 -16.65
N ILE A 93 -3.45 -1.34 -15.37
CA ILE A 93 -4.41 -0.40 -14.80
C ILE A 93 -3.87 0.15 -13.49
N MET A 94 -3.90 1.48 -13.35
CA MET A 94 -3.68 2.16 -12.07
C MET A 94 -4.95 2.91 -11.67
N VAL A 95 -5.51 2.55 -10.51
CA VAL A 95 -6.67 3.22 -9.91
C VAL A 95 -6.17 4.15 -8.82
N VAL A 96 -6.31 5.45 -9.00
CA VAL A 96 -5.90 6.45 -8.00
C VAL A 96 -7.12 6.91 -7.21
N ILE A 97 -7.04 6.81 -5.88
CA ILE A 97 -8.08 7.25 -4.94
C ILE A 97 -7.49 8.36 -4.10
N THR A 98 -7.90 9.60 -4.36
CA THR A 98 -7.52 10.74 -3.53
C THR A 98 -8.46 10.88 -2.35
N MET A 99 -7.92 10.96 -1.15
CA MET A 99 -8.66 11.14 0.10
C MET A 99 -8.14 12.37 0.87
N TYR A 100 -9.05 13.06 1.54
CA TYR A 100 -8.76 14.19 2.41
C TYR A 100 -9.21 13.92 3.84
N ASN A 101 -10.51 13.99 4.09
CA ASN A 101 -11.11 13.85 5.42
C ASN A 101 -12.37 12.98 5.42
N GLU A 102 -12.50 12.09 4.43
CA GLU A 102 -13.65 11.22 4.28
C GLU A 102 -13.81 10.33 5.52
N ASN A 103 -15.07 10.11 5.89
CA ASN A 103 -15.39 9.12 6.89
C ASN A 103 -15.11 7.69 6.35
N ASP A 104 -14.99 6.76 7.28
CA ASP A 104 -14.75 5.35 7.00
C ASP A 104 -15.84 4.76 6.08
N SER A 105 -17.10 5.20 6.22
CA SER A 105 -18.19 4.68 5.39
C SER A 105 -18.03 4.99 3.90
N LEU A 106 -17.59 6.20 3.54
CA LEU A 106 -17.38 6.62 2.15
C LEU A 106 -16.15 5.94 1.57
N PHE A 107 -15.08 5.82 2.37
CA PHE A 107 -13.90 5.07 1.99
C PHE A 107 -14.22 3.59 1.73
N ILE A 108 -14.95 2.94 2.64
CA ILE A 108 -15.37 1.53 2.49
C ILE A 108 -16.24 1.33 1.24
N LYS A 109 -17.17 2.23 0.94
CA LYS A 109 -17.99 2.16 -0.28
C LYS A 109 -17.13 2.22 -1.55
N THR A 110 -16.16 3.12 -1.58
CA THR A 110 -15.22 3.27 -2.70
C THR A 110 -14.38 2.01 -2.87
N MET A 111 -13.70 1.57 -1.81
CA MET A 111 -12.87 0.37 -1.85
C MET A 111 -13.67 -0.90 -2.17
N SER A 112 -14.88 -1.05 -1.64
CA SER A 112 -15.74 -2.18 -1.95
C SER A 112 -16.07 -2.25 -3.44
N SER A 113 -16.28 -1.09 -4.08
CA SER A 113 -16.56 -1.01 -5.52
C SER A 113 -15.32 -1.35 -6.34
N VAL A 114 -14.14 -0.86 -5.94
CA VAL A 114 -12.87 -1.20 -6.58
C VAL A 114 -12.59 -2.70 -6.49
N VAL A 115 -12.72 -3.31 -5.31
CA VAL A 115 -12.53 -4.76 -5.10
C VAL A 115 -13.48 -5.58 -5.98
N LYS A 116 -14.75 -5.20 -6.09
CA LYS A 116 -15.73 -5.89 -6.95
C LYS A 116 -15.33 -5.83 -8.42
N ASN A 117 -14.87 -4.68 -8.91
CA ASN A 117 -14.43 -4.53 -10.29
C ASN A 117 -13.17 -5.35 -10.59
N VAL A 118 -12.21 -5.38 -9.67
CA VAL A 118 -11.03 -6.24 -9.83
C VAL A 118 -11.40 -7.71 -9.80
N ALA A 119 -12.27 -8.15 -8.89
CA ALA A 119 -12.77 -9.52 -8.88
C ALA A 119 -13.49 -9.89 -10.19
N TYR A 120 -14.25 -8.95 -10.77
CA TYR A 120 -14.89 -9.13 -12.07
C TYR A 120 -13.87 -9.26 -13.21
N ILE A 121 -12.81 -8.44 -13.22
CA ILE A 121 -11.72 -8.57 -14.20
C ILE A 121 -11.04 -9.93 -14.05
N CYS A 122 -10.79 -10.37 -12.81
CA CYS A 122 -10.16 -11.66 -12.54
C CYS A 122 -11.02 -12.88 -12.93
N SER A 123 -12.34 -12.71 -13.05
CA SER A 123 -13.24 -13.79 -13.46
C SER A 123 -13.35 -13.95 -14.98
N LYS A 124 -12.74 -13.05 -15.77
CA LYS A 124 -12.74 -13.13 -17.24
C LYS A 124 -11.91 -14.33 -17.69
N LYS A 125 -12.55 -15.28 -18.38
CA LYS A 125 -11.90 -16.50 -18.91
C LYS A 125 -11.41 -16.37 -20.36
N ASN A 126 -11.97 -15.43 -21.13
CA ASN A 126 -11.70 -15.26 -22.55
C ASN A 126 -10.93 -13.96 -22.84
N SER A 127 -9.84 -13.71 -22.10
CA SER A 127 -8.98 -12.54 -22.30
C SER A 127 -7.53 -12.99 -22.32
N GLY A 128 -6.74 -12.47 -23.27
CA GLY A 128 -5.29 -12.69 -23.29
C GLY A 128 -4.55 -12.00 -22.15
N ILE A 129 -5.17 -10.98 -21.54
CA ILE A 129 -4.56 -10.14 -20.50
C ILE A 129 -5.14 -10.44 -19.11
N TRP A 130 -6.43 -10.75 -19.05
CA TRP A 130 -7.21 -10.91 -17.82
C TRP A 130 -7.50 -12.37 -17.52
N GLY A 131 -7.58 -12.69 -16.23
CA GLY A 131 -7.78 -14.04 -15.72
C GLY A 131 -7.59 -14.05 -14.20
N SER A 132 -7.48 -15.23 -13.59
CA SER A 132 -7.32 -15.37 -12.13
C SER A 132 -6.20 -14.51 -11.54
N GLU A 133 -5.15 -14.25 -12.32
CA GLU A 133 -3.97 -13.47 -11.95
C GLU A 133 -4.04 -11.99 -12.39
N GLY A 134 -5.17 -11.54 -12.93
CA GLY A 134 -5.36 -10.17 -13.42
C GLY A 134 -5.11 -9.10 -12.34
N TRP A 135 -5.34 -9.44 -11.07
CA TRP A 135 -5.06 -8.55 -9.94
C TRP A 135 -3.58 -8.15 -9.83
N LYS A 136 -2.64 -8.98 -10.30
CA LYS A 136 -1.21 -8.68 -10.32
C LYS A 136 -0.86 -7.53 -11.26
N LYS A 137 -1.74 -7.23 -12.22
CA LYS A 137 -1.57 -6.17 -13.24
C LYS A 137 -2.32 -4.88 -12.90
N ILE A 138 -3.06 -4.85 -11.78
CA ILE A 138 -3.87 -3.71 -11.37
C ILE A 138 -3.27 -3.13 -10.08
N VAL A 139 -2.88 -1.86 -10.13
CA VAL A 139 -2.37 -1.13 -8.95
C VAL A 139 -3.44 -0.19 -8.43
N VAL A 140 -3.74 -0.24 -7.14
CA VAL A 140 -4.57 0.78 -6.48
C VAL A 140 -3.65 1.69 -5.69
N LEU A 141 -3.72 3.01 -5.90
CA LEU A 141 -2.94 3.99 -5.17
C LEU A 141 -3.91 4.89 -4.40
N ILE A 142 -3.86 4.82 -3.08
CA ILE A 142 -4.60 5.71 -2.20
C ILE A 142 -3.69 6.86 -1.81
N VAL A 143 -4.06 8.09 -2.16
CA VAL A 143 -3.30 9.30 -1.89
C VAL A 143 -4.04 10.12 -0.84
N SER A 144 -3.40 10.37 0.30
CA SER A 144 -3.98 11.20 1.36
C SER A 144 -3.21 12.49 1.58
N ASP A 145 -3.93 13.63 1.58
CA ASP A 145 -3.34 14.93 1.89
C ASP A 145 -3.19 15.14 3.41
N GLY A 146 -1.99 14.83 3.91
CA GLY A 146 -1.56 15.23 5.25
C GLY A 146 -1.96 14.24 6.33
N ARG A 147 -0.94 13.71 7.04
CA ARG A 147 -1.10 12.75 8.15
C ARG A 147 -2.13 13.15 9.23
N ASN A 148 -2.25 14.45 9.51
CA ASN A 148 -3.11 14.96 10.60
C ASN A 148 -4.58 15.12 10.19
N LYS A 149 -4.89 15.07 8.89
CA LYS A 149 -6.24 15.34 8.37
C LYS A 149 -7.07 14.07 8.19
N ILE A 150 -6.40 12.92 8.15
CA ILE A 150 -7.03 11.62 7.92
C ILE A 150 -7.89 11.22 9.11
N ASN A 151 -9.11 10.77 8.84
CA ASN A 151 -9.98 10.22 9.85
C ASN A 151 -9.36 8.96 10.49
N LYS A 152 -9.31 8.92 11.83
CA LYS A 152 -8.74 7.78 12.59
C LYS A 152 -9.43 6.44 12.27
N ARG A 153 -10.75 6.45 12.03
CA ARG A 153 -11.48 5.24 11.64
C ARG A 153 -11.04 4.75 10.26
N THR A 154 -10.81 5.66 9.31
CA THR A 154 -10.26 5.32 7.99
C THR A 154 -8.86 4.71 8.11
N LEU A 155 -7.99 5.24 8.98
CA LEU A 155 -6.69 4.63 9.27
C LEU A 155 -6.82 3.22 9.88
N ASN A 156 -7.80 2.99 10.75
CA ASN A 156 -8.08 1.65 11.30
C ASN A 156 -8.53 0.68 10.21
N VAL A 157 -9.38 1.14 9.26
CA VAL A 157 -9.79 0.33 8.11
C VAL A 157 -8.58 -0.02 7.23
N LEU A 158 -7.73 0.96 6.91
CA LEU A 158 -6.49 0.74 6.16
C LEU A 158 -5.53 -0.23 6.88
N SER A 159 -5.46 -0.15 8.21
CA SER A 159 -4.68 -1.07 9.04
C SER A 159 -5.24 -2.50 8.98
N ALA A 160 -6.56 -2.65 9.06
CA ALA A 160 -7.24 -3.94 8.95
C ALA A 160 -7.14 -4.55 7.55
N MET A 161 -6.99 -3.72 6.51
CA MET A 161 -6.66 -4.15 5.15
C MET A 161 -5.17 -4.47 4.98
N GLY A 162 -4.34 -4.18 5.97
CA GLY A 162 -2.89 -4.36 5.91
C GLY A 162 -2.18 -3.41 4.94
N CYS A 163 -2.78 -2.24 4.68
CA CYS A 163 -2.26 -1.16 3.83
C CYS A 163 -1.60 -0.02 4.65
N TYR A 164 -1.74 -0.04 5.97
CA TYR A 164 -1.16 0.94 6.88
C TYR A 164 -0.72 0.25 8.17
N GLN A 165 0.32 0.78 8.81
CA GLN A 165 0.74 0.35 10.13
C GLN A 165 1.15 1.58 10.95
N ASP A 166 0.58 1.70 12.14
CA ASP A 166 0.84 2.84 13.00
C ASP A 166 2.23 2.77 13.65
N GLY A 167 2.82 3.94 13.91
CA GLY A 167 4.06 4.07 14.69
C GLY A 167 5.37 3.74 13.96
N ILE A 168 5.33 3.37 12.67
CA ILE A 168 6.55 3.08 11.89
C ILE A 168 7.07 4.28 11.08
N MET A 169 6.24 5.30 10.88
CA MET A 169 6.63 6.51 10.16
C MET A 169 7.72 7.29 10.91
N GLN A 170 8.66 7.83 10.15
CA GLN A 170 9.71 8.74 10.63
C GLN A 170 9.49 10.14 10.07
N ASP A 171 10.07 11.17 10.65
CA ASP A 171 10.01 12.53 10.09
C ASP A 171 11.21 12.87 9.18
N ARG A 172 12.37 12.27 9.46
CA ARG A 172 13.62 12.54 8.75
C ARG A 172 14.37 11.26 8.43
N VAL A 173 15.10 11.29 7.31
CA VAL A 173 16.09 10.28 6.95
C VAL A 173 17.39 11.01 6.65
N ARG A 174 18.49 10.68 7.34
CA ARG A 174 19.80 11.32 7.10
C ARG A 174 19.72 12.86 7.09
N ARG A 175 19.01 13.44 8.06
CA ARG A 175 18.74 14.89 8.19
C ARG A 175 17.88 15.50 7.07
N LYS A 176 17.43 14.73 6.09
CA LYS A 176 16.45 15.19 5.09
C LYS A 176 15.03 15.00 5.60
N PRO A 177 14.15 16.00 5.47
CA PRO A 177 12.75 15.83 5.80
C PRO A 177 12.10 14.81 4.85
N ILE A 178 11.18 14.03 5.39
CA ILE A 178 10.34 13.14 4.59
C ILE A 178 9.19 13.94 4.00
N THR A 179 9.03 13.86 2.68
CA THR A 179 7.96 14.52 1.91
C THR A 179 6.70 13.66 1.85
N ALA A 180 6.85 12.34 1.85
CA ALA A 180 5.72 11.41 1.88
C ALA A 180 6.07 10.05 2.48
N HIS A 181 5.04 9.36 2.96
CA HIS A 181 5.11 8.00 3.50
C HIS A 181 4.39 7.06 2.56
N LEU A 182 5.12 6.08 2.01
CA LEU A 182 4.56 5.05 1.16
C LEU A 182 4.52 3.73 1.92
N PHE A 183 3.35 3.10 1.92
CA PHE A 183 3.08 1.77 2.44
C PHE A 183 2.67 0.81 1.32
#